data_AF-A0A7T8IFZ2-F1
#
_entry.id   AF-A0A7T8IFZ2-F1
#
_cell.length_a   1.000
_cell.length_b   1.000
_cell.length_c   1.000
_cell.angle_alpha   90.00
_cell.angle_beta   90.00
_cell.angle_gamma   90.00
#
_symmetry.space_group_name_H-M   'P 1'
#
loop_
_entity.id
_entity.type
_entity.pdbx_description
1 polymer ?
#
loop_
_entity_poly.entity_id
_entity_poly.type
_entity_poly.pdbx_seq_one_letter_code
_entity_poly.pdbx_strand_id
1 'polypeptide(L)' 'MQRERNMAGIVKFLCIMVIFLPLFLDASNFDPEIRCSKNDDCPKVSCLYPLKPICQFTKCRCVKSARGPFSMPT' A
#
# COMPACT_ATOMS: atom_id res chain seq x y z
N MET A 1 -45.89 17.29 -2.79
CA MET A 1 -45.81 16.91 -1.35
C MET A 1 -44.99 15.63 -1.10
N GLN A 2 -45.44 14.41 -1.47
CA GLN A 2 -44.69 13.16 -1.19
C GLN A 2 -43.32 13.06 -1.88
N ARG A 3 -43.22 13.58 -3.11
CA ARG A 3 -42.04 13.50 -3.99
C ARG A 3 -40.84 14.32 -3.49
N GLU A 4 -41.10 15.43 -2.80
CA GLU A 4 -40.06 16.35 -2.29
C GLU A 4 -39.41 15.84 -0.99
N ARG A 5 -40.19 15.19 -0.12
CA ARG A 5 -39.64 14.47 1.05
C ARG A 5 -38.69 13.35 0.64
N ASN A 6 -39.00 12.68 -0.48
CA ASN A 6 -38.21 11.56 -0.98
C ASN A 6 -36.87 12.04 -1.57
N MET A 7 -36.89 13.12 -2.37
CA MET A 7 -35.65 13.77 -2.83
C MET A 7 -34.81 14.30 -1.68
N ALA A 8 -35.42 14.93 -0.67
CA ALA A 8 -34.70 15.42 0.51
C ALA A 8 -34.02 14.28 1.30
N GLY A 9 -34.67 13.12 1.40
CA GLY A 9 -34.09 11.92 2.01
C GLY A 9 -32.88 11.37 1.25
N ILE A 10 -33.00 11.29 -0.09
CA ILE A 10 -31.91 10.84 -0.97
C ILE A 10 -30.73 11.81 -0.91
N VAL A 11 -30.97 13.12 -0.99
CA VAL A 11 -29.92 14.15 -0.90
C VAL A 11 -29.20 14.08 0.45
N LYS A 12 -29.95 13.90 1.55
CA LYS A 12 -29.36 13.77 2.89
C LYS A 12 -28.49 12.52 3.01
N PHE A 13 -28.93 11.40 2.45
CA PHE A 13 -28.16 10.15 2.42
C PHE A 13 -26.87 10.28 1.60
N LEU A 14 -26.95 10.91 0.42
CA LEU A 14 -25.79 11.17 -0.44
C LEU A 14 -24.78 12.10 0.24
N CYS A 15 -25.23 13.17 0.91
CA CYS A 15 -24.33 14.04 1.67
C CYS A 15 -23.56 13.28 2.76
N ILE A 16 -24.24 12.40 3.49
CA ILE A 16 -23.60 11.56 4.51
C ILE A 16 -22.55 10.66 3.85
N MET A 17 -22.90 9.94 2.79
CA MET A 17 -21.96 9.07 2.07
C MET A 17 -20.73 9.82 1.54
N VAL A 18 -20.91 11.00 0.95
CA VAL A 18 -19.81 11.81 0.42
C VAL A 18 -18.85 12.26 1.51
N ILE A 19 -19.32 12.51 2.73
CA ILE A 19 -18.47 12.86 3.88
C ILE A 19 -17.71 11.62 4.39
N PHE A 20 -18.33 10.45 4.37
CA PHE A 20 -17.70 9.22 4.85
C PHE A 20 -16.71 8.61 3.84
N LEU A 21 -16.97 8.69 2.54
CA LEU A 21 -16.09 8.15 1.49
C LEU A 21 -14.59 8.54 1.61
N PRO A 22 -14.23 9.83 1.76
CA PRO A 22 -12.83 10.24 1.83
C PRO A 22 -12.11 9.70 3.07
N LEU A 23 -12.83 9.48 4.18
CA LEU A 23 -12.25 8.85 5.39
C LEU A 23 -11.81 7.40 5.13
N PHE A 24 -12.51 6.68 4.24
CA PHE A 24 -12.13 5.31 3.84
C PHE A 24 -11.07 5.26 2.74
N LEU A 25 -11.05 6.27 1.87
CA LEU A 25 -10.03 6.40 0.82
C LEU A 25 -8.65 6.72 1.40
N ASP A 26 -8.56 7.47 2.49
CA ASP A 26 -7.30 7.72 3.19
C ASP A 26 -6.67 6.43 3.75
N ALA A 27 -7.52 5.53 4.29
CA ALA A 27 -7.12 4.21 4.77
C ALA A 27 -6.76 3.21 3.65
N SER A 28 -6.95 3.56 2.38
CA SER A 28 -6.59 2.71 1.23
C SER A 28 -5.26 3.10 0.59
N ASN A 29 -4.63 4.19 1.03
CA ASN A 29 -3.24 4.55 0.67
C ASN A 29 -2.20 3.89 1.58
N PHE A 30 -2.55 2.79 2.24
CA PHE A 30 -1.54 1.85 2.68
C PHE A 30 -1.04 1.13 1.43
N ASP A 31 -0.03 1.71 0.77
CA ASP A 31 0.93 0.89 0.07
C ASP A 31 1.28 -0.23 1.05
N PRO A 32 0.99 -1.52 0.76
CA PRO A 32 1.33 -2.60 1.65
C PRO A 32 2.85 -2.76 1.55
N GLU A 33 3.53 -1.77 2.10
CA GLU A 33 4.97 -1.68 2.19
C GLU A 33 5.34 -2.88 3.03
N ILE A 34 5.80 -3.92 2.34
CA ILE A 34 6.12 -5.20 2.95
C ILE A 34 7.20 -4.88 3.98
N ARG A 35 6.77 -4.80 5.24
CA ARG A 35 7.65 -4.55 6.35
C ARG A 35 8.57 -5.75 6.45
N CYS A 36 9.85 -5.51 6.26
CA CYS A 36 10.87 -6.54 6.36
C CYS A 36 11.75 -6.25 7.58
N SER A 37 12.32 -7.31 8.17
CA SER A 37 13.39 -7.18 9.16
C SER A 37 14.71 -7.75 8.62
N LYS A 38 14.61 -8.71 7.72
CA LYS A 38 15.72 -9.39 7.05
C LYS A 38 15.45 -9.47 5.55
N ASN A 39 16.50 -9.71 4.78
CA ASN A 39 16.40 -9.80 3.32
C ASN A 39 15.47 -10.94 2.87
N ASP A 40 15.39 -12.05 3.63
CA ASP A 40 14.51 -13.18 3.33
C ASP A 40 13.02 -12.91 3.56
N ASP A 41 12.66 -11.87 4.31
CA ASP A 41 11.27 -11.43 4.44
C ASP A 41 10.75 -10.83 3.12
N CYS A 42 11.65 -10.40 2.24
CA CYS A 42 11.28 -9.85 0.94
C CYS A 42 11.01 -10.96 -0.08
N PRO A 43 9.87 -10.92 -0.79
CA PRO A 43 9.57 -11.94 -1.78
C PRO A 43 10.62 -11.94 -2.88
N LYS A 44 11.17 -13.12 -3.20
CA LYS A 44 12.18 -13.29 -4.27
C LYS A 44 11.64 -12.90 -5.65
N VAL A 45 10.32 -12.98 -5.84
CA VAL A 45 9.62 -12.60 -7.08
C VAL A 45 9.43 -11.09 -7.25
N SER A 46 9.70 -10.29 -6.21
CA SER A 46 9.46 -8.84 -6.24
C SER A 46 10.43 -8.09 -7.15
N CYS A 47 11.56 -8.70 -7.52
CA CYS A 47 12.58 -8.07 -8.35
C CYS A 47 12.81 -8.86 -9.63
N LEU A 48 12.82 -8.15 -10.76
CA LEU A 48 13.26 -8.72 -12.04
C LEU A 48 14.76 -9.05 -11.97
N TYR A 49 15.14 -10.20 -12.53
CA TYR A 49 16.55 -10.54 -12.69
C TYR A 49 17.27 -9.44 -13.51
N PRO A 50 18.47 -8.96 -13.13
CA PRO A 50 19.42 -9.49 -12.14
C PRO A 50 19.35 -8.81 -10.75
N LEU A 51 18.25 -8.15 -10.42
CA LEU A 51 18.10 -7.46 -9.14
C LEU A 51 17.75 -8.45 -8.03
N LYS A 52 18.30 -8.23 -6.83
CA LYS A 52 17.95 -8.96 -5.61
C LYS A 52 17.14 -8.06 -4.68
N PRO A 53 16.07 -8.59 -4.07
CA PRO A 53 15.37 -7.88 -3.01
C PRO A 53 16.25 -7.85 -1.75
N ILE A 54 16.39 -6.68 -1.14
CA ILE A 54 17.01 -6.47 0.16
C ILE A 54 16.04 -5.74 1.07
N CYS A 55 16.16 -5.98 2.36
CA CYS A 55 15.46 -5.19 3.36
C CYS A 55 16.28 -3.95 3.69
N GLN A 56 15.76 -2.77 3.37
CA GLN A 56 16.41 -1.50 3.66
C GLN A 56 15.42 -0.56 4.34
N PHE A 57 15.75 -0.11 5.56
CA PHE A 57 14.88 0.76 6.37
C PHE A 57 13.45 0.20 6.52
N THR A 58 13.33 -1.08 6.85
CA THR A 58 12.07 -1.83 6.94
C THR A 58 11.27 -1.96 5.65
N LYS A 59 11.84 -1.60 4.49
CA LYS A 59 11.21 -1.71 3.17
C LYS A 59 12.00 -2.63 2.26
N CYS A 60 11.31 -3.45 1.48
CA CYS A 60 11.95 -4.22 0.43
C CYS A 60 12.37 -3.32 -0.74
N ARG A 61 13.66 -3.32 -1.08
CA ARG A 61 14.20 -2.63 -2.26
C ARG A 61 14.94 -3.59 -3.18
N CYS A 62 14.84 -3.35 -4.49
CA CYS A 62 15.58 -4.10 -5.49
C CYS A 62 16.93 -3.45 -5.77
N VAL A 63 18.03 -4.14 -5.49
CA VAL A 63 19.40 -3.67 -5.80
C VAL A 63 20.06 -4.60 -6.81
N LYS A 64 20.95 -4.06 -7.66
CA LYS A 64 21.69 -4.88 -8.63
C LYS A 64 22.60 -5.85 -7.90
N SER A 65 22.50 -7.14 -8.21
CA SER A 65 23.44 -8.15 -7.74
C SER A 65 24.80 -7.94 -8.42
N ALA A 66 25.68 -7.15 -7.83
CA ALA A 66 27.10 -7.21 -8.19
C ALA A 66 27.59 -8.64 -7.88
N ARG A 67 28.11 -9.37 -8.87
CA ARG A 67 28.87 -10.60 -8.57
C ARG A 67 30.12 -10.19 -7.78
N GLY A 68 30.10 -10.35 -6.45
CA GLY A 68 31.22 -10.06 -5.55
C GLY A 68 30.90 -10.53 -4.12
N PRO A 69 31.90 -10.96 -3.32
CA PRO A 69 31.73 -11.89 -2.20
C PRO A 69 31.27 -11.27 -0.87
N PHE A 70 30.73 -10.04 -0.87
CA PHE A 70 30.44 -9.34 0.38
C PHE A 70 29.02 -9.60 0.87
N SER A 71 28.95 -10.68 1.64
CA SER A 71 28.05 -10.89 2.77
C SER A 71 27.82 -9.62 3.61
N MET A 72 26.56 -9.45 4.03
CA MET A 72 26.02 -8.81 5.25
C MET A 72 26.97 -8.05 6.20
N PRO A 73 26.42 -7.04 6.89
CA PRO A 73 26.26 -7.23 8.32
C PRO A 73 24.86 -6.92 8.84
N THR A 74 24.44 -7.81 9.76
CA THR A 74 23.50 -7.72 10.90
C THR A 74 22.35 -6.71 10.86
#